data_AF-A0A183FGU3-F1
#
_entry.id   AF-A0A183FGU3-F1
#
_cell.length_a   1.000
_cell.length_b   1.000
_cell.length_c   1.000
_cell.angle_alpha   90.00
_cell.angle_beta   90.00
_cell.angle_gamma   90.00
#
_symmetry.space_group_name_H-M   'P 1'
#
loop_
_entity.id
_entity.type
_entity.pdbx_description
1 polymer ?
#
loop_
_entity_poly.entity_id
_entity_poly.type
_entity_poly.pdbx_seq_one_letter_code
_entity_poly.pdbx_strand_id
1 'polypeptide(L)'
;MAGLMSPSARLRHGGVQGWPRNMTRIIEFGFEIGRSVEWTAVKASIADEHSRIVIVVPEVLARLRHCLHGPNTVFFYYRSFYDIRRNNNVLFGDETGKVVLVLPPREPEDAYSWVPFMGAIDLWLTCGAQLWLVNGPRSCDDHSWDRLNGRVRSHLLSYADMHPEFLQQVHNLVPAEPGILKASMACLTVGVVSDPHRWWTWTQAVEFYAFLRAQLKETLLLEDVRLPKSERSHPAGNPSGVRHRDTPGASAVKDGRITKRHLKRVEKIKQRSAQRLMERKLGDMELGSVERS
;
A
#
# COMPACT_ATOMS: atom_id res chain seq x y z
N MET A 1 -17.14 -31.85 -3.78
CA MET A 1 -16.49 -32.58 -2.67
C MET A 1 -17.01 -31.96 -1.38
N ALA A 2 -18.15 -32.47 -0.91
CA ALA A 2 -18.71 -32.18 0.40
C ALA A 2 -18.09 -33.16 1.41
N GLY A 3 -17.86 -32.68 2.63
CA GLY A 3 -17.39 -33.51 3.75
C GLY A 3 -15.90 -33.81 3.71
N LEU A 4 -15.08 -33.04 4.43
CA LEU A 4 -13.78 -33.55 4.86
C LEU A 4 -13.87 -34.37 6.14
N MET A 5 -14.94 -34.22 6.94
CA MET A 5 -15.19 -35.07 8.10
C MET A 5 -16.68 -35.38 8.29
N SER A 6 -16.96 -36.64 8.61
CA SER A 6 -18.30 -37.09 8.97
C SER A 6 -18.76 -36.42 10.28
N PRO A 7 -20.06 -36.11 10.46
CA PRO A 7 -20.63 -35.74 11.76
C PRO A 7 -20.42 -36.80 12.86
N SER A 8 -20.00 -38.01 12.51
CA SER A 8 -19.60 -39.06 13.45
C SER A 8 -18.09 -39.16 13.69
N ALA A 9 -17.27 -38.35 13.02
CA ALA A 9 -15.82 -38.37 13.19
C ALA A 9 -15.44 -37.91 14.60
N ARG A 10 -14.48 -38.60 15.22
CA ARG A 10 -13.92 -38.25 16.53
C ARG A 10 -12.45 -37.91 16.37
N LEU A 11 -12.05 -36.74 16.86
CA LEU A 11 -10.64 -36.36 16.93
C LEU A 11 -9.94 -37.23 17.97
N ARG A 12 -8.87 -37.93 17.59
CA ARG A 12 -8.03 -38.71 18.52
C ARG A 12 -6.70 -38.01 18.70
N HIS A 13 -6.55 -37.25 19.78
CA HIS A 13 -5.29 -36.56 20.13
C HIS A 13 -4.46 -37.32 21.19
N GLY A 14 -4.89 -38.52 21.61
CA GLY A 14 -4.24 -39.31 22.68
C GLY A 14 -2.81 -39.76 22.39
N GLY A 15 -2.35 -39.69 21.14
CA GLY A 15 -0.95 -39.98 20.75
C GLY A 15 -0.03 -38.77 20.71
N VAL A 16 -0.55 -37.56 20.97
CA VAL A 16 0.22 -36.31 20.87
C VAL A 16 0.67 -35.89 22.26
N GLN A 17 1.90 -36.25 22.64
CA GLN A 17 2.51 -35.84 23.91
C GLN A 17 3.21 -34.47 23.78
N GLY A 18 3.15 -33.65 24.85
CA GLY A 18 3.96 -32.44 25.00
C GLY A 18 3.33 -31.12 24.57
N TRP A 19 2.04 -31.09 24.19
CA TRP A 19 1.41 -29.83 23.76
C TRP A 19 0.95 -29.00 24.97
N PRO A 20 1.18 -27.67 24.97
CA PRO A 20 0.60 -26.78 25.97
C PRO A 20 -0.93 -26.89 25.95
N ARG A 21 -1.58 -26.84 27.13
CA ARG A 21 -3.05 -27.01 27.30
C ARG A 21 -3.91 -26.14 26.37
N ASN A 22 -3.38 -25.01 25.88
CA ASN A 22 -4.08 -24.12 24.95
C ASN A 22 -4.24 -24.74 23.56
N MET A 23 -3.28 -25.54 23.10
CA MET A 23 -3.25 -25.97 21.71
C MET A 23 -4.14 -27.19 21.44
N THR A 24 -4.34 -28.05 22.44
CA THR A 24 -5.41 -29.07 22.41
C THR A 24 -6.78 -28.42 22.26
N ARG A 25 -7.06 -27.35 23.02
CA ARG A 25 -8.32 -26.60 22.92
C ARG A 25 -8.51 -25.91 21.58
N ILE A 26 -7.45 -25.32 21.01
CA ILE A 26 -7.50 -24.69 19.68
C ILE A 26 -7.87 -25.73 18.61
N ILE A 27 -7.28 -26.91 18.65
CA ILE A 27 -7.58 -28.00 17.71
C ILE A 27 -9.00 -28.53 17.92
N GLU A 28 -9.42 -28.75 19.17
CA GLU A 28 -10.79 -29.18 19.48
C GLU A 28 -11.84 -28.15 19.01
N PHE A 29 -11.58 -26.85 19.21
CA PHE A 29 -12.43 -25.78 18.68
C PHE A 29 -12.46 -25.80 17.14
N GLY A 30 -11.32 -25.89 16.48
CA GLY A 30 -11.24 -25.98 15.02
C GLY A 30 -11.94 -27.22 14.48
N PHE A 31 -11.86 -28.35 15.19
CA PHE A 31 -12.55 -29.59 14.85
C PHE A 31 -14.07 -29.48 14.99
N GLU A 32 -14.55 -28.85 16.06
CA GLU A 32 -15.99 -28.66 16.28
C GLU A 32 -16.58 -27.66 15.28
N ILE A 33 -15.87 -26.56 15.00
CA ILE A 33 -16.23 -25.62 13.93
C ILE A 33 -16.26 -26.34 12.58
N GLY A 34 -15.22 -27.13 12.26
CA GLY A 34 -15.16 -27.89 11.01
C GLY A 34 -16.30 -28.92 10.85
N ARG A 35 -16.89 -29.40 11.96
CA ARG A 35 -18.08 -30.27 11.96
C ARG A 35 -19.38 -29.50 11.80
N SER A 36 -19.45 -28.27 12.30
CA SER A 36 -20.69 -27.48 12.32
C SER A 36 -20.90 -26.63 11.06
N VAL A 37 -19.83 -26.35 10.28
CA VAL A 37 -19.95 -25.45 9.13
C VAL A 37 -20.05 -26.21 7.80
N GLU A 38 -21.06 -25.86 7.01
CA GLU A 38 -21.25 -26.39 5.67
C GLU A 38 -20.15 -25.89 4.73
N TRP A 39 -19.40 -26.81 4.11
CA TRP A 39 -18.22 -26.49 3.31
C TRP A 39 -18.49 -25.54 2.13
N THR A 40 -19.72 -25.49 1.61
CA THR A 40 -20.13 -24.55 0.57
C THR A 40 -20.10 -23.09 1.05
N ALA A 41 -20.52 -22.84 2.29
CA ALA A 41 -20.44 -21.52 2.94
C ALA A 41 -18.99 -21.18 3.34
N VAL A 42 -18.25 -22.15 3.87
CA VAL A 42 -16.81 -21.99 4.21
C VAL A 42 -15.99 -21.71 2.96
N LYS A 43 -16.24 -22.42 1.86
CA LYS A 43 -15.51 -22.24 0.60
C LYS A 43 -15.73 -20.86 -0.01
N ALA A 44 -16.92 -20.28 0.13
CA ALA A 44 -17.18 -18.91 -0.30
C ALA A 44 -16.44 -17.89 0.58
N SER A 45 -16.43 -18.09 1.91
CA SER A 45 -15.70 -17.23 2.86
C SER A 45 -14.17 -17.31 2.70
N ILE A 46 -13.62 -18.53 2.62
CA ILE A 46 -12.19 -18.78 2.39
C ILE A 46 -11.75 -18.31 1.00
N ALA A 47 -12.64 -18.33 0.00
CA ALA A 47 -12.29 -17.83 -1.33
C ALA A 47 -12.07 -16.30 -1.34
N ASP A 48 -12.71 -15.57 -0.44
CA ASP A 48 -12.52 -14.12 -0.26
C ASP A 48 -11.38 -13.79 0.73
N GLU A 49 -11.12 -14.67 1.71
CA GLU A 49 -9.90 -14.61 2.54
C GLU A 49 -8.66 -14.67 1.65
N HIS A 50 -7.69 -13.80 1.92
CA HIS A 50 -6.44 -13.73 1.16
C HIS A 50 -6.58 -13.47 -0.35
N SER A 51 -7.75 -13.01 -0.82
CA SER A 51 -8.00 -12.71 -2.24
C SER A 51 -7.31 -11.42 -2.71
N ARG A 52 -7.03 -10.49 -1.79
CA ARG A 52 -6.46 -9.17 -2.09
C ARG A 52 -4.94 -9.21 -2.23
N ILE A 53 -4.45 -8.49 -3.23
CA ILE A 53 -3.04 -8.19 -3.46
C ILE A 53 -2.80 -6.74 -3.05
N VAL A 54 -1.95 -6.53 -2.04
CA VAL A 54 -1.51 -5.21 -1.61
C VAL A 54 -0.14 -4.92 -2.21
N ILE A 55 -0.03 -3.82 -2.94
CA ILE A 55 1.22 -3.38 -3.57
C ILE A 55 1.70 -2.13 -2.82
N VAL A 56 2.75 -2.32 -2.03
CA VAL A 56 3.35 -1.31 -1.18
C VAL A 56 4.51 -0.66 -1.93
N VAL A 57 4.34 0.59 -2.34
CA VAL A 57 5.27 1.31 -3.22
C VAL A 57 5.88 2.54 -2.54
N PRO A 58 7.14 2.91 -2.85
CA PRO A 58 7.73 4.13 -2.33
C PRO A 58 7.07 5.39 -2.93
N GLU A 59 7.26 6.54 -2.29
CA GLU A 59 6.68 7.83 -2.67
C GLU A 59 6.92 8.21 -4.13
N VAL A 60 8.08 7.90 -4.70
CA VAL A 60 8.39 8.13 -6.12
C VAL A 60 7.36 7.50 -7.07
N LEU A 61 6.71 6.40 -6.66
CA LEU A 61 5.68 5.68 -7.42
C LEU A 61 4.23 5.99 -6.97
N ALA A 62 4.02 7.02 -6.13
CA ALA A 62 2.71 7.32 -5.54
C ALA A 62 1.57 7.50 -6.57
N ARG A 63 1.89 7.87 -7.81
CA ARG A 63 0.89 7.99 -8.89
C ARG A 63 0.16 6.68 -9.21
N LEU A 64 0.76 5.52 -8.94
CA LEU A 64 0.10 4.22 -9.15
C LEU A 64 -1.20 4.08 -8.37
N ARG A 65 -1.30 4.70 -7.20
CA ARG A 65 -2.53 4.73 -6.39
C ARG A 65 -3.71 5.38 -7.11
N HIS A 66 -3.44 6.26 -8.05
CA HIS A 66 -4.46 7.00 -8.78
C HIS A 66 -4.75 6.38 -10.16
N CYS A 67 -4.05 5.31 -10.54
CA CYS A 67 -4.35 4.56 -11.75
C CYS A 67 -5.60 3.70 -11.59
N LEU A 68 -6.17 3.29 -12.72
CA LEU A 68 -7.23 2.29 -12.75
C LEU A 68 -6.59 0.91 -12.65
N HIS A 69 -7.03 0.10 -11.70
CA HIS A 69 -6.58 -1.27 -11.48
C HIS A 69 -7.78 -2.18 -11.23
N GLY A 70 -7.56 -3.50 -11.20
CA GLY A 70 -8.62 -4.46 -10.92
C GLY A 70 -9.08 -4.43 -9.45
N PRO A 71 -10.14 -5.17 -9.13
CA PRO A 71 -10.80 -5.14 -7.82
C PRO A 71 -9.94 -5.74 -6.71
N ASN A 72 -8.99 -6.62 -7.04
CA ASN A 72 -8.20 -7.36 -6.05
C ASN A 72 -6.86 -6.67 -5.74
N THR A 73 -6.45 -5.70 -6.55
CA THR A 73 -5.22 -4.95 -6.33
C THR A 73 -5.49 -3.68 -5.53
N VAL A 74 -4.68 -3.42 -4.51
CA VAL A 74 -4.69 -2.15 -3.77
C VAL A 74 -3.28 -1.60 -3.71
N PHE A 75 -3.12 -0.35 -4.13
CA PHE A 75 -1.85 0.36 -4.00
C PHE A 75 -1.80 1.16 -2.70
N PHE A 76 -0.76 0.91 -1.91
CA PHE A 76 -0.40 1.72 -0.77
C PHE A 76 0.95 2.37 -1.04
N TYR A 77 1.07 3.69 -0.89
CA TYR A 77 2.36 4.34 -0.99
C TYR A 77 2.87 4.75 0.40
N TYR A 78 4.19 4.70 0.59
CA TYR A 78 4.86 5.15 1.80
C TYR A 78 5.98 6.14 1.48
N ARG A 79 6.20 7.11 2.37
CA ARG A 79 7.35 8.03 2.31
C ARG A 79 8.51 7.51 3.12
N SER A 80 8.18 6.87 4.24
CA SER A 80 9.12 6.19 5.13
C SER A 80 8.50 4.88 5.59
N PHE A 81 9.32 3.95 6.06
CA PHE A 81 8.83 2.71 6.66
C PHE A 81 7.92 2.93 7.88
N TYR A 82 7.99 4.10 8.53
CA TYR A 82 7.02 4.51 9.56
C TYR A 82 5.57 4.67 9.06
N ASP A 83 5.35 4.77 7.76
CA ASP A 83 4.00 4.84 7.20
C ASP A 83 3.38 3.44 7.05
N ILE A 84 4.20 2.38 7.07
CA ILE A 84 3.77 0.98 7.03
C ILE A 84 3.38 0.53 8.44
N ARG A 85 2.38 1.21 9.02
CA ARG A 85 1.98 1.03 10.42
C ARG A 85 1.04 -0.15 10.58
N ARG A 86 1.29 -0.95 11.62
CA ARG A 86 0.47 -2.11 12.02
C ARG A 86 -1.01 -1.81 12.24
N ASN A 87 -1.37 -0.56 12.52
CA ASN A 87 -2.77 -0.15 12.71
C ASN A 87 -3.51 0.17 11.39
N ASN A 88 -2.86 -0.02 10.24
CA ASN A 88 -3.48 0.20 8.95
C ASN A 88 -4.24 -1.05 8.49
N ASN A 89 -5.55 -1.05 8.72
CA ASN A 89 -6.43 -2.16 8.36
C ASN A 89 -6.46 -2.46 6.84
N VAL A 90 -6.04 -1.54 5.99
CA VAL A 90 -5.93 -1.80 4.54
C VAL A 90 -4.70 -2.66 4.21
N LEU A 91 -3.62 -2.51 4.99
CA LEU A 91 -2.39 -3.27 4.80
C LEU A 91 -2.42 -4.64 5.48
N PHE A 92 -3.13 -4.74 6.60
CA PHE A 92 -3.12 -5.91 7.49
C PHE A 92 -4.53 -6.49 7.71
N GLY A 93 -5.46 -6.23 6.79
CA GLY A 93 -6.79 -6.84 6.83
C GLY A 93 -6.74 -8.31 6.45
N ASP A 94 -7.68 -9.10 6.98
CA ASP A 94 -7.77 -10.56 6.78
C ASP A 94 -7.90 -10.95 5.29
N GLU A 95 -8.43 -10.06 4.46
CA GLU A 95 -8.50 -10.26 3.00
C GLU A 95 -7.13 -10.19 2.30
N THR A 96 -6.09 -9.69 2.98
CA THR A 96 -4.76 -9.48 2.40
C THR A 96 -3.97 -10.77 2.37
N GLY A 97 -3.93 -11.43 1.21
CA GLY A 97 -3.21 -12.69 1.06
C GLY A 97 -1.83 -12.58 0.45
N LYS A 98 -1.61 -11.49 -0.29
CA LYS A 98 -0.41 -11.31 -1.10
C LYS A 98 0.05 -9.87 -0.97
N VAL A 99 1.32 -9.70 -0.64
CA VAL A 99 1.93 -8.39 -0.47
C VAL A 99 3.13 -8.30 -1.40
N VAL A 100 3.14 -7.28 -2.26
CA VAL A 100 4.32 -6.92 -3.05
C VAL A 100 4.91 -5.66 -2.43
N LEU A 101 6.04 -5.80 -1.75
CA LEU A 101 6.77 -4.68 -1.18
C LEU A 101 7.87 -4.24 -2.13
N VAL A 102 7.70 -3.05 -2.70
CA VAL A 102 8.71 -2.39 -3.54
C VAL A 102 9.57 -1.52 -2.64
N LEU A 103 10.88 -1.76 -2.64
CA LEU A 103 11.84 -0.98 -1.84
C LEU A 103 11.96 0.47 -2.33
N PRO A 104 12.38 1.41 -1.48
CA PRO A 104 12.62 2.79 -1.91
C PRO A 104 13.87 2.90 -2.80
N PRO A 105 14.04 4.01 -3.53
CA PRO A 105 15.26 4.25 -4.31
C PRO A 105 16.49 4.53 -3.42
N ARG A 106 16.33 4.87 -2.14
CA ARG A 106 17.46 5.15 -1.23
C ARG A 106 17.25 4.48 0.11
N GLU A 107 18.36 4.19 0.76
CA GLU A 107 18.38 3.79 2.16
C GLU A 107 17.65 4.84 3.02
N PRO A 108 16.76 4.45 3.94
CA PRO A 108 16.12 5.39 4.84
C PRO A 108 17.16 6.16 5.67
N GLU A 109 16.96 7.46 5.80
CA GLU A 109 17.86 8.33 6.58
C GLU A 109 17.86 7.97 8.07
N ASP A 110 16.70 7.58 8.59
CA ASP A 110 16.55 7.15 9.98
C ASP A 110 16.74 5.63 10.11
N ALA A 111 17.78 5.23 10.84
CA ALA A 111 18.07 3.84 11.13
C ALA A 111 16.96 3.14 11.95
N TYR A 112 16.18 3.85 12.75
CA TYR A 112 15.07 3.26 13.50
C TYR A 112 13.88 2.90 12.63
N SER A 113 13.80 3.41 11.39
CA SER A 113 12.74 3.07 10.44
C SER A 113 12.78 1.60 9.98
N TRP A 114 13.89 0.89 10.20
CA TRP A 114 13.98 -0.56 9.95
C TRP A 114 13.12 -1.39 10.92
N VAL A 115 12.84 -0.87 12.12
CA VAL A 115 11.98 -1.53 13.11
C VAL A 115 10.54 -1.68 12.61
N PRO A 116 9.83 -0.61 12.18
CA PRO A 116 8.49 -0.76 11.61
C PRO A 116 8.49 -1.54 10.29
N PHE A 117 9.57 -1.47 9.49
CA PHE A 117 9.70 -2.30 8.28
C PHE A 117 9.65 -3.79 8.62
N MET A 118 10.50 -4.26 9.52
CA MET A 118 10.50 -5.67 9.94
C MET A 118 9.23 -6.02 10.70
N GLY A 119 8.70 -5.10 11.49
CA GLY A 119 7.46 -5.29 12.21
C GLY A 119 6.22 -5.42 11.31
N ALA A 120 6.25 -4.85 10.09
CA ALA A 120 5.22 -5.04 9.08
C ALA A 120 5.37 -6.39 8.37
N ILE A 121 6.59 -6.80 8.03
CA ILE A 121 6.88 -8.11 7.44
C ILE A 121 6.41 -9.23 8.37
N ASP A 122 6.79 -9.16 9.65
CA ASP A 122 6.36 -10.11 10.68
C ASP A 122 4.82 -10.19 10.76
N LEU A 123 4.13 -9.05 10.74
CA LEU A 123 2.67 -9.02 10.81
C LEU A 123 2.01 -9.64 9.57
N TRP A 124 2.52 -9.37 8.36
CA TRP A 124 1.99 -10.00 7.15
C TRP A 124 2.15 -11.52 7.17
N LEU A 125 3.33 -12.00 7.54
CA LEU A 125 3.63 -13.44 7.58
C LEU A 125 2.84 -14.16 8.67
N THR A 126 2.69 -13.55 9.85
CA THR A 126 1.87 -14.10 10.94
C THR A 126 0.39 -14.12 10.60
N CYS A 127 -0.10 -13.16 9.79
CA CYS A 127 -1.45 -13.18 9.20
C CYS A 127 -1.61 -14.18 8.03
N GLY A 128 -0.54 -14.89 7.64
CA GLY A 128 -0.56 -15.90 6.58
C GLY A 128 -0.40 -15.35 5.16
N ALA A 129 -0.04 -14.08 5.00
CA ALA A 129 0.16 -13.47 3.70
C ALA A 129 1.50 -13.90 3.07
N GLN A 130 1.49 -14.08 1.76
CA GLN A 130 2.70 -14.28 0.96
C GLN A 130 3.36 -12.93 0.67
N LEU A 131 4.67 -12.81 0.87
CA LEU A 131 5.43 -11.58 0.69
C LEU A 131 6.40 -11.70 -0.50
N TRP A 132 6.24 -10.83 -1.50
CA TRP A 132 7.22 -10.61 -2.56
C TRP A 132 7.98 -9.32 -2.26
N LEU A 133 9.28 -9.46 -1.97
CA LEU A 133 10.14 -8.32 -1.75
C LEU A 133 10.92 -8.02 -3.02
N VAL A 134 10.67 -6.85 -3.60
CA VAL A 134 11.22 -6.47 -4.89
C VAL A 134 12.01 -5.18 -4.74
N ASN A 135 13.15 -5.13 -5.43
CA ASN A 135 13.91 -3.90 -5.53
C ASN A 135 13.10 -2.82 -6.26
N GLY A 136 13.16 -1.60 -5.74
CA GLY A 136 12.47 -0.46 -6.33
C GLY A 136 13.26 0.24 -7.42
N PRO A 137 12.77 1.41 -7.86
CA PRO A 137 13.45 2.29 -8.80
C PRO A 137 14.94 2.48 -8.45
N ARG A 138 15.82 2.42 -9.45
CA ARG A 138 17.25 2.66 -9.26
C ARG A 138 17.50 4.13 -8.91
N SER A 139 18.36 4.43 -7.94
CA SER A 139 18.74 5.82 -7.61
C SER A 139 20.03 6.25 -8.29
N CYS A 140 20.24 7.57 -8.42
CA CYS A 140 21.51 8.13 -8.86
C CYS A 140 22.63 7.97 -7.83
N ASP A 141 22.27 7.69 -6.57
CA ASP A 141 23.18 7.28 -5.52
C ASP A 141 23.22 5.75 -5.46
N ASP A 142 24.04 5.15 -6.33
CA ASP A 142 24.21 3.69 -6.42
C ASP A 142 24.67 3.09 -5.07
N HIS A 143 25.48 3.81 -4.28
CA HIS A 143 25.94 3.32 -2.98
C HIS A 143 24.81 3.20 -1.96
N SER A 144 23.95 4.22 -1.85
CA SER A 144 22.77 4.15 -0.98
C SER A 144 21.80 3.06 -1.42
N TRP A 145 21.61 2.92 -2.73
CA TRP A 145 20.77 1.88 -3.31
C TRP A 145 21.30 0.46 -3.01
N ASP A 146 22.60 0.22 -3.17
CA ASP A 146 23.21 -1.07 -2.84
C ASP A 146 23.18 -1.39 -1.34
N ARG A 147 23.44 -0.39 -0.47
CA ARG A 147 23.34 -0.57 0.99
C ARG A 147 21.93 -0.94 1.43
N LEU A 148 20.91 -0.28 0.87
CA LEU A 148 19.51 -0.61 1.11
C LEU A 148 19.23 -2.08 0.78
N ASN A 149 19.58 -2.53 -0.42
CA ASN A 149 19.36 -3.91 -0.85
C ASN A 149 20.12 -4.92 0.03
N GLY A 150 21.37 -4.61 0.39
CA GLY A 150 22.16 -5.43 1.29
C GLY A 150 21.57 -5.53 2.70
N ARG A 151 21.12 -4.41 3.26
CA ARG A 151 20.54 -4.36 4.60
C ARG A 151 19.21 -5.09 4.68
N VAL A 152 18.33 -4.91 3.69
CA VAL A 152 17.10 -5.68 3.55
C VAL A 152 17.37 -7.18 3.56
N ARG A 153 18.34 -7.64 2.76
CA ARG A 153 18.71 -9.05 2.69
C ARG A 153 19.22 -9.57 4.02
N SER A 154 20.09 -8.80 4.69
CA SER A 154 20.60 -9.15 6.01
C SER A 154 19.48 -9.30 7.05
N HIS A 155 18.51 -8.38 7.05
CA HIS A 155 17.36 -8.46 7.95
C HIS A 155 16.46 -9.65 7.64
N LEU A 156 16.18 -9.92 6.37
CA LEU A 156 15.39 -11.09 5.97
C LEU A 156 16.07 -12.41 6.32
N LEU A 157 17.38 -12.53 6.11
CA LEU A 157 18.14 -13.73 6.49
C LEU A 157 18.10 -13.94 8.00
N SER A 158 18.35 -12.89 8.78
CA SER A 158 18.27 -12.97 10.25
C SER A 158 16.86 -13.35 10.71
N TYR A 159 15.82 -12.80 10.05
CA TYR A 159 14.43 -13.13 10.36
C TYR A 159 14.11 -14.59 10.01
N ALA A 160 14.54 -15.07 8.84
CA ALA A 160 14.38 -16.44 8.41
C ALA A 160 15.06 -17.46 9.34
N ASP A 161 16.24 -17.12 9.87
CA ASP A 161 16.95 -17.95 10.85
C ASP A 161 16.16 -18.08 12.17
N MET A 162 15.46 -17.01 12.57
CA MET A 162 14.62 -16.99 13.79
C MET A 162 13.23 -17.62 13.57
N HIS A 163 12.70 -17.53 12.35
CA HIS A 163 11.34 -17.94 11.99
C HIS A 163 11.33 -18.81 10.71
N PRO A 164 11.93 -20.02 10.76
CA PRO A 164 12.02 -20.90 9.61
C PRO A 164 10.64 -21.33 9.06
N GLU A 165 9.58 -21.29 9.88
CA GLU A 165 8.20 -21.57 9.50
C GLU A 165 7.67 -20.65 8.39
N PHE A 166 8.19 -19.43 8.27
CA PHE A 166 7.74 -18.45 7.28
C PHE A 166 8.54 -18.47 5.98
N LEU A 167 9.58 -19.30 5.87
CA LEU A 167 10.46 -19.35 4.69
C LEU A 167 9.70 -19.54 3.37
N GLN A 168 8.68 -20.39 3.37
CA GLN A 168 7.88 -20.67 2.17
C GLN A 168 6.98 -19.50 1.75
N GLN A 169 6.76 -18.53 2.65
CA GLN A 169 5.91 -17.36 2.39
C GLN A 169 6.71 -16.16 1.86
N VAL A 170 8.05 -16.19 1.95
CA VAL A 170 8.91 -15.06 1.58
C VAL A 170 9.58 -15.31 0.22
N HIS A 171 9.24 -14.48 -0.75
CA HIS A 171 9.81 -14.46 -2.10
C HIS A 171 10.76 -13.28 -2.23
N ASN A 172 12.03 -13.49 -1.88
CA ASN A 172 13.06 -12.45 -1.96
C ASN A 172 13.59 -12.31 -3.40
N LEU A 173 13.26 -11.20 -4.06
CA LEU A 173 13.68 -10.88 -5.42
C LEU A 173 14.66 -9.70 -5.46
N VAL A 174 15.18 -9.29 -4.31
CA VAL A 174 16.27 -8.32 -4.21
C VAL A 174 17.55 -8.94 -4.80
N PRO A 175 18.38 -8.19 -5.54
CA PRO A 175 19.68 -8.66 -6.04
C PRO A 175 20.48 -9.42 -4.97
N ALA A 176 21.23 -10.46 -5.34
CA ALA A 176 22.02 -11.22 -4.38
C ALA A 176 23.26 -10.44 -3.91
N GLU A 177 23.86 -9.67 -4.82
CA GLU A 177 25.10 -8.93 -4.59
C GLU A 177 24.99 -7.52 -5.18
N PRO A 178 25.71 -6.53 -4.62
CA PRO A 178 25.84 -5.21 -5.20
C PRO A 178 26.29 -5.29 -6.67
N GLY A 179 25.66 -4.50 -7.55
CA GLY A 179 25.99 -4.46 -8.97
C GLY A 179 25.55 -5.66 -9.82
N ILE A 180 25.09 -6.78 -9.24
CA ILE A 180 24.59 -7.94 -10.01
C ILE A 180 23.08 -7.80 -10.24
N LEU A 181 22.69 -7.27 -11.40
CA LEU A 181 21.29 -7.06 -11.78
C LEU A 181 20.87 -7.98 -12.92
N LYS A 182 19.66 -8.53 -12.82
CA LYS A 182 19.04 -9.30 -13.91
C LYS A 182 18.33 -8.34 -14.86
N ALA A 183 18.46 -8.58 -16.17
CA ALA A 183 17.79 -7.76 -17.19
C ALA A 183 16.26 -7.74 -17.06
N SER A 184 15.67 -8.74 -16.39
CA SER A 184 14.23 -8.83 -16.11
C SER A 184 13.75 -7.98 -14.93
N MET A 185 14.64 -7.30 -14.21
CA MET A 185 14.26 -6.50 -13.04
C MET A 185 13.60 -5.18 -13.44
N ALA A 186 12.47 -4.88 -12.79
CA ALA A 186 11.71 -3.65 -13.03
C ALA A 186 12.50 -2.37 -12.69
N CYS A 187 13.52 -2.44 -11.84
CA CYS A 187 14.35 -1.29 -11.49
C CYS A 187 15.15 -0.69 -12.67
N LEU A 188 15.27 -1.41 -13.79
CA LEU A 188 16.14 -1.04 -14.92
C LEU A 188 15.42 -0.27 -16.05
N THR A 189 14.10 -0.13 -15.99
CA THR A 189 13.31 0.09 -17.22
C THR A 189 12.98 1.56 -17.50
N VAL A 190 12.80 2.35 -16.44
CA VAL A 190 12.26 3.73 -16.52
C VAL A 190 13.35 4.81 -16.34
N GLY A 191 14.54 4.38 -15.95
CA GLY A 191 15.68 5.25 -15.67
C GLY A 191 15.98 5.41 -14.18
N VAL A 192 16.82 6.39 -13.88
CA VAL A 192 17.41 6.60 -12.57
C VAL A 192 16.70 7.72 -11.82
N VAL A 193 16.40 7.49 -10.54
CA VAL A 193 15.75 8.45 -9.64
C VAL A 193 16.80 9.41 -9.05
N SER A 194 16.77 10.65 -9.52
CA SER A 194 17.62 11.73 -8.99
C SER A 194 17.14 12.25 -7.64
N ASP A 195 15.82 12.40 -7.48
CA ASP A 195 15.17 12.88 -6.26
C ASP A 195 14.15 11.84 -5.79
N PRO A 196 14.35 11.19 -4.62
CA PRO A 196 13.47 10.15 -4.12
C PRO A 196 12.09 10.65 -3.67
N HIS A 197 11.94 11.95 -3.40
CA HIS A 197 10.67 12.56 -2.96
C HIS A 197 9.83 13.06 -4.14
N ARG A 198 10.46 13.21 -5.31
CA ARG A 198 9.77 13.64 -6.51
C ARG A 198 9.05 12.46 -7.16
N TRP A 199 7.73 12.59 -7.30
CA TRP A 199 6.93 11.59 -7.99
C TRP A 199 7.32 11.49 -9.46
N TRP A 200 7.45 10.26 -9.94
CA TRP A 200 7.57 9.98 -11.37
C TRP A 200 6.34 10.42 -12.14
N THR A 201 6.52 10.60 -13.44
CA THR A 201 5.38 10.83 -14.34
C THR A 201 4.47 9.60 -14.37
N TRP A 202 3.24 9.81 -14.84
CA TRP A 202 2.26 8.73 -14.98
C TRP A 202 2.77 7.59 -15.88
N THR A 203 3.36 7.94 -17.02
CA THR A 203 3.93 7.00 -17.98
C THR A 203 5.03 6.17 -17.34
N GLN A 204 5.97 6.83 -16.67
CA GLN A 204 7.07 6.18 -15.95
C GLN A 204 6.57 5.21 -14.86
N ALA A 205 5.60 5.62 -14.05
CA ALA A 205 5.05 4.77 -13.00
C ALA A 205 4.34 3.53 -13.56
N VAL A 206 3.51 3.70 -14.60
CA VAL A 206 2.79 2.59 -15.26
C VAL A 206 3.76 1.65 -15.98
N GLU A 207 4.79 2.19 -16.62
CA GLU A 207 5.84 1.39 -17.27
C GLU A 207 6.60 0.55 -16.26
N PHE A 208 7.06 1.13 -15.15
CA PHE A 208 7.67 0.38 -14.05
C PHE A 208 6.78 -0.77 -13.59
N TYR A 209 5.49 -0.49 -13.39
CA TYR A 209 4.53 -1.50 -12.96
C TYR A 209 4.34 -2.62 -14.00
N ALA A 210 4.32 -2.30 -15.29
CA ALA A 210 4.21 -3.30 -16.35
C ALA A 210 5.41 -4.27 -16.34
N PHE A 211 6.62 -3.76 -16.09
CA PHE A 211 7.81 -4.59 -15.92
C PHE A 211 7.82 -5.37 -14.60
N LEU A 212 7.34 -4.77 -13.50
CA LEU A 212 7.16 -5.48 -12.23
C LEU A 212 6.22 -6.68 -12.40
N ARG A 213 5.13 -6.50 -13.13
CA ARG A 213 4.20 -7.57 -13.47
C ARG A 213 4.86 -8.67 -14.31
N ALA A 214 5.72 -8.31 -15.27
CA ALA A 214 6.48 -9.28 -16.05
C ALA A 214 7.49 -10.05 -15.18
N GLN A 215 8.22 -9.35 -14.31
CA GLN A 215 9.17 -9.93 -13.36
C GLN A 215 8.52 -10.95 -12.42
N LEU A 216 7.30 -10.70 -12.00
CA LEU A 216 6.58 -11.54 -11.04
C LEU A 216 5.74 -12.65 -11.68
N LYS A 217 5.54 -12.63 -13.00
CA LYS A 217 4.54 -13.47 -13.71
C LYS A 217 4.60 -14.97 -13.39
N GLU A 218 5.79 -15.52 -13.16
CA GLU A 218 5.98 -16.95 -12.86
C GLU A 218 5.49 -17.34 -11.47
N THR A 219 5.45 -16.41 -10.53
CA THR A 219 5.11 -16.66 -9.11
C THR A 219 3.83 -15.94 -8.66
N LEU A 220 3.49 -14.83 -9.30
CA LEU A 220 2.36 -13.97 -8.98
C LEU A 220 1.80 -13.27 -10.22
N LEU A 221 0.49 -13.47 -10.45
CA LEU A 221 -0.25 -12.79 -11.50
C LEU A 221 -0.83 -11.47 -10.98
N LEU A 222 -0.14 -10.37 -11.29
CA LEU A 222 -0.65 -9.03 -11.01
C LEU A 222 -1.69 -8.59 -12.05
N GLU A 223 -2.67 -7.78 -11.61
CA GLU A 223 -3.67 -7.17 -12.50
C GLU A 223 -3.05 -6.05 -13.34
N ASP A 224 -3.68 -5.74 -14.48
CA ASP A 224 -3.23 -4.64 -15.35
C ASP A 224 -3.57 -3.27 -14.75
N VAL A 225 -2.72 -2.28 -15.01
CA VAL A 225 -2.89 -0.91 -14.52
C VAL A 225 -3.00 0.04 -15.70
N ARG A 226 -4.03 0.87 -15.71
CA ARG A 226 -4.33 1.79 -16.81
C ARG A 226 -4.39 3.23 -16.35
N LEU A 227 -3.94 4.13 -17.23
CA LEU A 227 -4.04 5.56 -16.99
C LEU A 227 -5.50 6.03 -16.88
N PRO A 228 -5.80 6.94 -15.94
CA PRO A 228 -7.09 7.62 -15.87
C PRO A 228 -7.41 8.32 -17.19
N LYS A 229 -8.70 8.36 -17.56
CA LYS A 229 -9.15 8.96 -18.83
C LYS A 229 -8.75 10.43 -18.98
N SER A 230 -8.67 11.18 -17.89
CA SER A 230 -8.27 12.60 -17.88
C SER A 230 -6.83 12.84 -18.32
N GLU A 231 -5.96 11.83 -18.21
CA GLU A 231 -4.52 11.93 -18.48
C GLU A 231 -4.12 11.24 -19.80
N ARG A 232 -5.09 10.67 -20.53
CA ARG A 232 -4.85 10.13 -21.88
C ARG A 232 -4.73 11.23 -22.94
N SER A 233 -5.04 12.46 -22.56
CA SER A 233 -5.07 13.63 -23.44
C SER A 233 -3.71 14.34 -23.42
N HIS A 234 -2.71 13.79 -24.11
CA HIS A 234 -1.70 14.52 -24.89
C HIS A 234 -0.70 13.52 -25.50
N PRO A 235 -1.06 12.87 -26.62
CA PRO A 235 -0.05 12.36 -27.55
C PRO A 235 0.58 13.56 -28.26
N ALA A 236 1.91 13.58 -28.34
CA ALA A 236 2.68 14.56 -29.10
C ALA A 236 2.43 14.42 -30.62
N GLY A 237 2.34 15.57 -31.31
CA GLY A 237 2.27 15.75 -32.78
C GLY A 237 0.97 16.46 -33.20
N ASN A 238 0.94 17.74 -33.61
CA ASN A 238 1.78 18.38 -34.63
C ASN A 238 2.21 19.83 -34.29
N PRO A 239 3.29 20.34 -34.91
CA PRO A 239 3.80 21.69 -34.71
C PRO A 239 3.22 22.63 -35.78
N SER A 240 2.25 23.48 -35.42
CA SER A 240 1.88 24.65 -36.22
C SER A 240 1.10 25.62 -35.34
N GLY A 241 1.73 26.74 -34.97
CA GLY A 241 1.06 27.79 -34.22
C GLY A 241 2.01 28.73 -33.50
N VAL A 242 2.93 29.35 -34.23
CA VAL A 242 3.66 30.53 -33.76
C VAL A 242 2.64 31.61 -33.37
N ARG A 243 2.55 31.96 -32.09
CA ARG A 243 2.25 33.33 -31.63
C ARG A 243 3.04 33.66 -30.37
N HIS A 244 4.25 34.18 -30.63
CA HIS A 244 4.87 35.36 -30.03
C HIS A 244 4.46 35.86 -28.62
N ARG A 245 5.50 36.02 -27.80
CA ARG A 245 5.85 37.12 -26.88
C ARG A 245 4.99 37.36 -25.62
N ASP A 246 5.61 37.01 -24.48
CA ASP A 246 5.94 37.89 -23.36
C ASP A 246 5.02 39.08 -23.05
N THR A 247 4.30 39.01 -21.91
CA THR A 247 4.31 40.09 -20.90
C THR A 247 3.88 39.52 -19.52
N PRO A 248 4.53 39.91 -18.41
CA PRO A 248 4.15 39.50 -17.07
C PRO A 248 3.04 40.40 -16.50
N GLY A 249 2.00 39.79 -15.93
CA GLY A 249 0.98 40.46 -15.12
C GLY A 249 -0.27 40.91 -15.88
N ALA A 250 -1.29 40.05 -15.94
CA ALA A 250 -2.68 40.48 -16.14
C ALA A 250 -3.68 39.43 -15.61
N SER A 251 -4.29 39.78 -14.48
CA SER A 251 -5.65 39.50 -13.98
C SER A 251 -6.47 38.35 -14.60
N ALA A 252 -6.70 37.32 -13.78
CA ALA A 252 -7.74 36.33 -13.95
C ALA A 252 -9.14 36.92 -13.65
N VAL A 253 -9.67 37.78 -14.53
CA VAL A 253 -11.09 38.13 -14.53
C VAL A 253 -11.53 38.33 -15.97
N LYS A 254 -12.02 37.25 -16.60
CA LYS A 254 -12.92 37.29 -17.76
C LYS A 254 -13.49 35.89 -17.96
N ASP A 255 -14.49 35.59 -17.15
CA ASP A 255 -15.68 34.87 -17.60
C ASP A 255 -16.70 34.90 -16.46
N GLY A 256 -17.74 35.70 -16.64
CA GLY A 256 -18.84 35.93 -15.69
C GLY A 256 -19.74 34.70 -15.46
N ARG A 257 -19.19 33.49 -15.46
CA ARG A 257 -19.88 32.26 -15.06
C ARG A 257 -19.38 31.84 -13.68
N ILE A 258 -20.03 32.39 -12.67
CA ILE A 258 -19.85 31.92 -11.29
C ILE A 258 -20.33 30.47 -11.22
N THR A 259 -19.38 29.55 -11.04
CA THR A 259 -19.70 28.12 -10.93
C THR A 259 -20.55 27.86 -9.68
N LYS A 260 -21.53 26.94 -9.76
CA LYS A 260 -22.39 26.55 -8.62
C LYS A 260 -21.58 26.14 -7.38
N ARG A 261 -20.35 25.62 -7.56
CA ARG A 261 -19.41 25.31 -6.47
C ARG A 261 -18.87 26.55 -5.78
N HIS A 262 -18.61 27.64 -6.50
CA HIS A 262 -18.16 28.90 -5.92
C HIS A 262 -19.28 29.53 -5.06
N LEU A 263 -20.52 29.56 -5.55
CA LEU A 263 -21.67 30.03 -4.77
C LEU A 263 -21.86 29.24 -3.47
N LYS A 264 -21.81 27.90 -3.53
CA LYS A 264 -21.87 27.06 -2.32
C LYS A 264 -20.72 27.34 -1.34
N ARG A 265 -19.52 27.65 -1.85
CA ARG A 265 -18.36 27.97 -1.01
C ARG A 265 -18.52 29.33 -0.33
N VAL A 266 -19.02 30.34 -1.05
CA VAL A 266 -19.31 31.68 -0.50
C VAL A 266 -20.43 31.61 0.55
N GLU A 267 -21.49 30.86 0.29
CA GLU A 267 -22.61 30.69 1.22
C GLU A 267 -22.17 29.98 2.51
N LYS A 268 -21.33 28.94 2.40
CA LYS A 268 -20.74 28.25 3.56
C LYS A 268 -19.81 29.16 4.38
N ILE A 269 -19.10 30.08 3.74
CA ILE A 269 -18.27 31.09 4.43
C ILE A 269 -19.17 32.07 5.18
N LYS A 270 -20.26 32.54 4.56
CA LYS A 270 -21.23 33.45 5.19
C LYS A 270 -21.97 32.81 6.37
N GLN A 271 -22.32 31.53 6.27
CA GLN A 271 -22.92 30.78 7.38
C GLN A 271 -21.97 30.65 8.56
N ARG A 272 -20.69 30.35 8.30
CA ARG A 272 -19.66 30.26 9.34
C ARG A 272 -19.36 31.60 10.00
N SER A 273 -19.41 32.70 9.26
CA SER A 273 -19.23 34.03 9.87
C SER A 273 -20.44 34.44 10.71
N ALA A 274 -21.66 34.14 10.26
CA ALA A 274 -22.87 34.39 11.03
C ALA A 274 -22.91 33.56 12.33
N GLN A 275 -22.48 32.30 12.28
CA GLN A 275 -22.39 31.44 13.46
C GLN A 275 -21.39 31.97 14.47
N ARG A 276 -20.19 32.37 14.03
CA ARG A 276 -19.17 32.99 14.92
C ARG A 276 -19.63 34.33 15.51
N LEU A 277 -20.43 35.09 14.78
CA LEU A 277 -20.99 36.35 15.28
C LEU A 277 -22.05 36.09 16.37
N MET A 278 -22.89 35.06 16.19
CA MET A 278 -23.84 34.65 17.23
C MET A 278 -23.13 34.09 18.46
N GLU A 279 -22.10 33.25 18.28
CA GLU A 279 -21.29 32.70 19.39
C GLU A 279 -20.61 33.82 20.19
N ARG A 280 -20.08 34.85 19.53
CA ARG A 280 -19.54 36.04 20.23
C ARG A 280 -20.62 36.81 20.99
N LYS A 281 -21.78 37.05 20.38
CA LYS A 281 -22.88 37.73 21.06
C LYS A 281 -23.43 36.94 22.26
N LEU A 282 -23.41 35.62 22.19
CA LEU A 282 -23.80 34.75 23.29
C LEU A 282 -22.77 34.80 24.44
N GLY A 283 -21.48 34.77 24.10
CA GLY A 283 -20.40 34.94 25.08
C GLY A 283 -20.38 36.31 25.76
N ASP A 284 -20.70 37.37 25.02
CA ASP A 284 -20.80 38.74 25.57
C ASP A 284 -22.03 38.89 26.51
N MET A 285 -23.09 38.10 26.30
CA MET A 285 -24.26 38.07 27.20
C MET A 285 -24.02 37.26 28.48
N GLU A 286 -23.20 36.20 28.42
CA GLU A 286 -22.82 35.41 29.61
C GLU A 286 -21.84 36.16 30.53
N LEU A 287 -21.01 37.06 29.99
CA LEU A 287 -20.12 37.92 30.79
C LEU A 287 -20.84 39.12 31.42
N GLY A 288 -21.94 39.59 30.82
CA GLY A 288 -22.73 40.71 31.34
C GLY A 288 -23.66 40.36 32.51
N SER A 289 -23.91 39.07 32.79
CA SER A 289 -24.74 38.62 33.92
C SER A 289 -23.96 38.38 35.22
N VAL A 290 -22.62 38.35 35.17
CA VAL A 290 -21.76 38.13 36.34
C VAL A 290 -21.40 39.43 37.08
N GLU A 291 -21.58 40.60 36.46
CA GLU A 291 -21.30 41.91 37.09
C GLU A 291 -22.52 42.59 37.76
N ARG A 292 -23.67 41.91 37.87
CA ARG A 292 -24.81 42.38 38.67
C ARG A 292 -25.34 41.27 39.57
N SER A 293 -24.59 40.94 40.61
CA SER A 293 -25.07 40.25 41.80
C SER A 293 -24.33 40.78 43.02
#